data_AF-A0A7W0FJH2-F1
#
_entry.id   AF-A0A7W0FJH2-F1
#
_cell.length_a   1.000
_cell.length_b   1.000
_cell.length_c   1.000
_cell.angle_alpha   90.00
_cell.angle_beta   90.00
_cell.angle_gamma   90.00
#
_symmetry.space_group_name_H-M   'P 1'
#
loop_
_entity.id
_entity.type
_entity.pdbx_description
1 polymer ?
#
loop_
_entity_poly.entity_id
_entity_poly.type
_entity_poly.pdbx_seq_one_letter_code
_entity_poly.pdbx_strand_id
1 'polypeptide(L)'
;APRVFAAEQVWFMMGSRKPVEFIDQYTKIWNDFTNLNGVVNSAYGFRWRQFFGRDQIGLLVKLLEKERSSRHGVVITWDPAGDGLNPELKKKNVPCPLSFTVNIIGEKLHFHTIFRSNDMVVGCPFDVAGFALLQRMLAARLGVGVGVYSHSISNAHIYDVHYDAALEIISRSGQENEIELNAQPDWFERAEKGDVTLVDEIVQILDAQYTPAPPIKGLPVVL
;
A
#
# COMPACT_ATOMS: atom_id res chain seq x y z
N ALA A 1 14.15 5.69 0.22
CA ALA A 1 12.86 5.60 -0.52
C ALA A 1 12.09 4.31 -0.20
N PRO A 2 12.67 3.10 -0.32
CA PRO A 2 11.88 1.87 -0.16
C PRO A 2 11.40 1.58 1.26
N ARG A 3 12.16 2.04 2.25
CA ARG A 3 11.86 1.83 3.68
C ARG A 3 10.47 2.26 4.10
N VAL A 4 9.96 3.38 3.57
CA VAL A 4 8.65 3.91 3.97
C VAL A 4 7.53 3.00 3.50
N PHE A 5 7.43 2.72 2.19
CA PHE A 5 6.34 1.86 1.70
C PHE A 5 6.46 0.43 2.23
N ALA A 6 7.68 -0.10 2.41
CA ALA A 6 7.87 -1.43 2.99
C ALA A 6 7.35 -1.50 4.43
N ALA A 7 7.68 -0.51 5.26
CA ALA A 7 7.17 -0.41 6.61
C ALA A 7 5.65 -0.19 6.64
N GLU A 8 5.09 0.62 5.73
CA GLU A 8 3.64 0.80 5.63
C GLU A 8 2.92 -0.50 5.29
N GLN A 9 3.45 -1.30 4.36
CA GLN A 9 2.84 -2.60 4.07
C GLN A 9 2.88 -3.53 5.28
N VAL A 10 3.99 -3.58 6.04
CA VAL A 10 4.04 -4.36 7.28
C VAL A 10 3.01 -3.84 8.29
N TRP A 11 2.93 -2.53 8.51
CA TRP A 11 1.95 -1.93 9.41
C TRP A 11 0.49 -2.21 8.98
N PHE A 12 0.21 -2.15 7.68
CA PHE A 12 -1.12 -2.51 7.16
C PHE A 12 -1.43 -3.99 7.38
N MET A 13 -0.45 -4.87 7.20
CA MET A 13 -0.62 -6.30 7.45
C MET A 13 -0.86 -6.63 8.92
N MET A 14 -0.31 -5.85 9.86
CA MET A 14 -0.63 -5.97 11.29
C MET A 14 -2.10 -5.66 11.62
N GLY A 15 -2.80 -4.93 10.75
CA GLY A 15 -4.17 -4.46 11.03
C GLY A 15 -4.23 -3.37 12.10
N SER A 16 -3.10 -2.80 12.50
CA SER A 16 -3.03 -1.72 13.47
C SER A 16 -3.59 -0.42 12.87
N ARG A 17 -4.12 0.42 13.75
CA ARG A 17 -4.49 1.82 13.47
C ARG A 17 -3.71 2.82 14.31
N LYS A 18 -2.72 2.37 15.08
CA LYS A 18 -1.91 3.21 15.96
C LYS A 18 -0.51 3.33 15.40
N PRO A 19 -0.11 4.51 14.92
CA PRO A 19 1.22 4.65 14.33
C PRO A 19 2.37 4.28 15.27
N VAL A 20 2.21 4.59 16.57
CA VAL A 20 3.20 4.30 17.64
C VAL A 20 3.51 2.81 17.80
N GLU A 21 2.63 1.91 17.37
CA GLU A 21 2.86 0.47 17.49
C GLU A 21 3.90 -0.06 16.49
N PHE A 22 4.14 0.65 15.37
CA PHE A 22 5.09 0.20 14.37
C PHE A 22 5.63 1.31 13.46
N ILE A 23 4.77 1.99 12.70
CA ILE A 23 5.20 2.82 11.57
C ILE A 23 5.93 4.11 11.98
N ASP A 24 5.70 4.59 13.21
CA ASP A 24 6.31 5.81 13.75
C ASP A 24 7.83 5.80 13.81
N GLN A 25 8.46 4.62 13.88
CA GLN A 25 9.92 4.49 13.88
C GLN A 25 10.51 4.69 12.47
N TYR A 26 9.69 4.62 11.42
CA TYR A 26 10.12 4.72 10.02
C TYR A 26 9.67 6.02 9.34
N THR A 27 8.51 6.54 9.70
CA THR A 27 7.98 7.80 9.13
C THR A 27 7.03 8.49 10.10
N LYS A 28 6.91 9.83 9.98
CA LYS A 28 5.98 10.65 10.77
C LYS A 28 4.77 11.15 9.98
N ILE A 29 4.63 10.76 8.71
CA ILE A 29 3.52 11.17 7.83
C ILE A 29 2.16 10.89 8.49
N TRP A 30 2.01 9.73 9.15
CA TRP A 30 0.76 9.31 9.78
C TRP A 30 0.35 10.16 10.99
N ASN A 31 1.23 10.99 11.55
CA ASN A 31 0.90 11.90 12.65
C ASN A 31 -0.16 12.93 12.22
N ASP A 32 -0.12 13.40 10.98
CA ASP A 32 -1.05 14.41 10.46
C ASP A 32 -2.49 13.87 10.34
N PHE A 33 -2.61 12.55 10.21
CA PHE A 33 -3.87 11.79 10.11
C PHE A 33 -4.35 11.28 11.48
N THR A 34 -3.49 11.34 12.50
CA THR A 34 -3.75 10.80 13.82
C THR A 34 -4.69 11.71 14.61
N ASN A 35 -5.73 11.11 15.21
CA ASN A 35 -6.67 11.84 16.07
C ASN A 35 -6.17 11.93 17.51
N LEU A 36 -6.94 12.61 18.38
CA LEU A 36 -6.58 12.83 19.79
C LEU A 36 -6.41 11.52 20.60
N ASN A 37 -6.96 10.40 20.12
CA ASN A 37 -6.81 9.09 20.76
C ASN A 37 -5.58 8.33 20.26
N GLY A 38 -4.70 8.96 19.47
CA GLY A 38 -3.49 8.35 18.93
C GLY A 38 -3.76 7.31 17.83
N VAL A 39 -4.91 7.38 17.15
CA VAL A 39 -5.27 6.45 16.08
C VAL A 39 -5.58 7.15 14.76
N VAL A 40 -5.35 6.42 13.66
CA VAL A 40 -5.75 6.80 12.30
C VAL A 40 -6.98 5.97 11.90
N ASN A 41 -8.16 6.60 11.89
CA ASN A 41 -9.43 5.89 11.62
C ASN A 41 -9.53 5.30 10.19
N SER A 42 -8.79 5.88 9.25
CA SER A 42 -8.70 5.46 7.86
C SER A 42 -7.51 4.54 7.58
N ALA A 43 -6.76 4.09 8.59
CA ALA A 43 -5.61 3.20 8.40
C ALA A 43 -6.03 1.95 7.60
N TYR A 44 -5.34 1.70 6.49
CA TYR A 44 -5.79 0.70 5.52
C TYR A 44 -5.80 -0.70 6.11
N GLY A 45 -4.75 -1.07 6.83
CA GLY A 45 -4.69 -2.35 7.54
C GLY A 45 -5.85 -2.60 8.48
N PHE A 46 -6.19 -1.60 9.30
CA PHE A 46 -7.34 -1.66 10.19
C PHE A 46 -8.66 -1.85 9.43
N ARG A 47 -8.84 -1.13 8.30
CA ARG A 47 -9.99 -1.32 7.41
C ARG A 47 -10.06 -2.74 6.84
N TRP A 48 -8.92 -3.30 6.46
CA TRP A 48 -8.85 -4.63 5.87
C TRP A 48 -9.05 -5.76 6.89
N ARG A 49 -8.58 -5.60 8.13
CA ARG A 49 -8.52 -6.70 9.09
C ARG A 49 -9.57 -6.66 10.21
N GLN A 50 -10.07 -5.48 10.58
CA GLN A 50 -10.83 -5.31 11.82
C GLN A 50 -12.11 -4.49 11.64
N PHE A 51 -12.07 -3.39 10.89
CA PHE A 51 -13.13 -2.37 10.88
C PHE A 51 -14.52 -2.91 10.48
N PHE A 52 -14.58 -3.75 9.44
CA PHE A 52 -15.84 -4.30 8.93
C PHE A 52 -16.28 -5.58 9.67
N GLY A 53 -15.78 -5.83 10.88
CA GLY A 53 -16.12 -7.00 11.69
C GLY A 53 -15.55 -8.32 11.15
N ARG A 54 -14.64 -8.28 10.19
CA ARG A 54 -13.97 -9.47 9.63
C ARG A 54 -12.56 -9.15 9.13
N ASP A 55 -11.71 -10.17 9.14
CA ASP A 55 -10.38 -10.10 8.52
C ASP A 55 -10.47 -10.44 7.03
N GLN A 56 -10.57 -9.41 6.19
CA GLN A 56 -10.74 -9.59 4.74
C GLN A 56 -9.52 -10.21 4.09
N ILE A 57 -8.30 -9.90 4.55
CA ILE A 57 -7.06 -10.42 3.98
C ILE A 57 -6.86 -11.88 4.38
N GLY A 58 -7.03 -12.19 5.66
CA GLY A 58 -6.96 -13.57 6.14
C GLY A 58 -8.03 -14.46 5.49
N LEU A 59 -9.25 -13.95 5.30
CA LEU A 59 -10.31 -14.66 4.59
C LEU A 59 -10.01 -14.80 3.09
N LEU A 60 -9.40 -13.80 2.45
CA LEU A 60 -8.96 -13.86 1.05
C LEU A 60 -7.95 -15.00 0.85
N VAL A 61 -6.93 -15.10 1.72
CA VAL A 61 -5.93 -16.18 1.65
C VAL A 61 -6.61 -17.54 1.82
N LYS A 62 -7.43 -17.72 2.86
CA LYS A 62 -8.17 -18.97 3.09
C LYS A 62 -9.07 -19.37 1.91
N LEU A 63 -9.72 -18.38 1.29
CA LEU A 63 -10.55 -18.59 0.09
C LEU A 63 -9.71 -19.15 -1.05
N LEU A 64 -8.60 -18.48 -1.39
CA LEU A 64 -7.77 -18.85 -2.54
C LEU A 64 -6.94 -20.12 -2.30
N GLU A 65 -6.60 -20.45 -1.05
CA GLU A 65 -6.03 -21.76 -0.70
C GLU A 65 -7.02 -22.90 -0.97
N LYS A 66 -8.30 -22.69 -0.64
CA LYS A 66 -9.37 -23.68 -0.82
C LYS A 66 -9.87 -23.77 -2.26
N GLU A 67 -10.02 -22.63 -2.92
CA GLU A 67 -10.59 -22.49 -4.26
C GLU A 67 -9.80 -21.45 -5.06
N ARG A 68 -8.69 -21.89 -5.68
CA ARG A 68 -7.76 -21.03 -6.41
C ARG A 68 -8.41 -20.24 -7.56
N SER A 69 -9.42 -20.81 -8.21
CA SER A 69 -10.15 -20.19 -9.32
C SER A 69 -11.25 -19.22 -8.89
N SER A 70 -11.44 -19.02 -7.57
CA SER A 70 -12.50 -18.16 -7.06
C SER A 70 -12.36 -16.73 -7.57
N ARG A 71 -13.50 -16.13 -7.94
CA ARG A 71 -13.60 -14.73 -8.38
C ARG A 71 -14.07 -13.80 -7.25
N HIS A 72 -14.16 -14.33 -6.03
CA HIS A 72 -14.67 -13.60 -4.86
C HIS A 72 -13.56 -12.97 -4.02
N GLY A 73 -12.32 -12.98 -4.49
CA GLY A 73 -11.19 -12.36 -3.81
C GLY A 73 -11.26 -10.83 -3.85
N VAL A 74 -12.11 -10.23 -3.03
CA VAL A 74 -12.35 -8.78 -2.96
C VAL A 74 -12.11 -8.27 -1.55
N VAL A 75 -11.35 -7.18 -1.44
CA VAL A 75 -11.07 -6.46 -0.20
C VAL A 75 -11.51 -5.01 -0.35
N ILE A 76 -12.32 -4.54 0.60
CA ILE A 76 -12.86 -3.17 0.60
C ILE A 76 -12.18 -2.37 1.72
N THR A 77 -11.81 -1.12 1.39
CA THR A 77 -11.28 -0.14 2.35
C THR A 77 -12.33 0.92 2.68
N TRP A 78 -13.14 1.29 1.68
CA TRP A 78 -14.17 2.33 1.75
C TRP A 78 -15.38 1.90 2.58
N ASP A 79 -15.77 2.74 3.54
CA ASP A 79 -17.02 2.58 4.29
C ASP A 79 -18.10 3.51 3.74
N PRO A 80 -19.15 2.99 3.08
CA PRO A 80 -20.22 3.82 2.55
C PRO A 80 -21.06 4.51 3.65
N ALA A 81 -21.01 4.03 4.90
CA ALA A 81 -21.75 4.65 6.00
C ALA A 81 -21.05 5.92 6.53
N GLY A 82 -19.73 5.98 6.45
CA GLY A 82 -18.93 7.02 7.11
C GLY A 82 -18.07 7.86 6.18
N ASP A 83 -17.57 7.31 5.07
CA ASP A 83 -16.55 7.95 4.24
C ASP A 83 -17.14 8.84 3.14
N GLY A 84 -16.52 10.00 2.90
CA GLY A 84 -16.75 10.88 1.73
C GLY A 84 -18.05 11.71 1.73
N LEU A 85 -19.20 11.07 1.95
CA LEU A 85 -20.53 11.71 1.90
C LEU A 85 -21.05 12.15 3.28
N ASN A 86 -20.20 12.07 4.30
CA ASN A 86 -20.52 12.52 5.65
C ASN A 86 -20.08 13.98 5.86
N PRO A 87 -21.01 14.92 6.09
CA PRO A 87 -20.69 16.34 6.26
C PRO A 87 -19.87 16.65 7.53
N GLU A 88 -19.86 15.75 8.51
CA GLU A 88 -19.10 15.92 9.76
C GLU A 88 -17.66 15.39 9.66
N LEU A 89 -17.33 14.67 8.57
CA LEU A 89 -16.03 14.04 8.43
C LEU A 89 -14.98 15.03 7.93
N LYS A 90 -13.83 15.07 8.62
CA LYS A 90 -12.65 15.80 8.12
C LYS A 90 -12.10 15.10 6.88
N LYS A 91 -11.96 15.86 5.78
CA LYS A 91 -11.47 15.38 4.46
C LYS A 91 -10.19 14.52 4.54
N LYS A 92 -9.27 14.86 5.44
CA LYS A 92 -7.98 14.17 5.60
C LYS A 92 -8.05 12.69 6.02
N ASN A 93 -9.16 12.23 6.61
CA ASN A 93 -9.27 10.85 7.12
C ASN A 93 -10.21 9.97 6.29
N VAL A 94 -10.06 10.03 4.96
CA VAL A 94 -10.83 9.23 3.99
C VAL A 94 -9.85 8.40 3.16
N PRO A 95 -9.98 7.06 3.09
CA PRO A 95 -9.04 6.24 2.33
C PRO A 95 -9.03 6.60 0.84
N CYS A 96 -7.84 6.69 0.25
CA CYS A 96 -7.64 6.86 -1.19
C CYS A 96 -7.90 5.58 -2.00
N PRO A 97 -7.35 4.41 -1.62
CA PRO A 97 -7.76 3.14 -2.22
C PRO A 97 -9.17 2.80 -1.76
N LEU A 98 -10.08 2.57 -2.71
CA LEU A 98 -11.45 2.15 -2.43
C LEU A 98 -11.49 0.66 -2.09
N SER A 99 -10.85 -0.14 -2.95
CA SER A 99 -10.88 -1.60 -2.91
C SER A 99 -9.77 -2.18 -3.76
N PHE A 100 -9.53 -3.48 -3.59
CA PHE A 100 -8.79 -4.26 -4.55
C PHE A 100 -9.36 -5.66 -4.72
N THR A 101 -9.05 -6.26 -5.86
CA THR A 101 -9.41 -7.65 -6.20
C THR A 101 -8.18 -8.48 -6.50
N VAL A 102 -8.22 -9.76 -6.11
CA VAL A 102 -7.15 -10.73 -6.32
C VAL A 102 -7.72 -11.98 -6.97
N ASN A 103 -7.08 -12.43 -8.06
CA ASN A 103 -7.47 -13.64 -8.78
C ASN A 103 -6.22 -14.46 -9.13
N ILE A 104 -6.32 -15.79 -9.13
CA ILE A 104 -5.27 -16.67 -9.63
C ILE A 104 -5.67 -17.17 -11.01
N ILE A 105 -4.87 -16.84 -12.03
CA ILE A 105 -5.09 -17.25 -13.42
C ILE A 105 -3.75 -17.70 -13.99
N GLY A 106 -3.68 -18.94 -14.46
CA GLY A 106 -2.46 -19.54 -15.01
C GLY A 106 -1.33 -19.64 -13.98
N GLU A 107 -1.65 -20.11 -12.76
CA GLU A 107 -0.72 -20.21 -11.63
C GLU A 107 -0.01 -18.88 -11.27
N LYS A 108 -0.66 -17.75 -11.58
CA LYS A 108 -0.18 -16.42 -11.25
C LYS A 108 -1.25 -15.60 -10.55
N LEU A 109 -0.86 -14.87 -9.50
CA LEU A 109 -1.72 -13.97 -8.75
C LEU A 109 -1.79 -12.60 -9.42
N HIS A 110 -2.95 -12.26 -9.95
CA HIS A 110 -3.27 -10.95 -10.52
C HIS A 110 -3.93 -10.09 -9.45
N PHE A 111 -3.53 -8.83 -9.39
CA PHE A 111 -3.94 -7.88 -8.35
C PHE A 111 -4.42 -6.60 -8.99
N HIS A 112 -5.61 -6.14 -8.64
CA HIS A 112 -6.19 -4.93 -9.21
C HIS A 112 -6.66 -3.98 -8.12
N THR A 113 -6.12 -2.77 -8.07
CA THR A 113 -6.53 -1.70 -7.14
C THR A 113 -7.38 -0.64 -7.83
N ILE A 114 -8.37 -0.13 -7.11
CA ILE A 114 -9.15 1.04 -7.51
C ILE A 114 -8.94 2.15 -6.49
N PHE A 115 -8.48 3.30 -6.95
CA PHE A 115 -8.27 4.51 -6.18
C PHE A 115 -9.27 5.58 -6.61
N ARG A 116 -9.89 6.26 -5.65
CA ARG A 116 -10.74 7.43 -5.94
C ARG A 116 -9.93 8.68 -6.28
N SER A 117 -8.70 8.76 -5.77
CA SER A 117 -7.86 9.96 -5.79
C SER A 117 -6.42 9.53 -5.55
N ASN A 118 -5.48 10.02 -6.37
CA ASN A 118 -4.06 9.76 -6.17
C ASN A 118 -3.22 10.96 -6.61
N ASP A 119 -2.40 11.46 -5.69
CA ASP A 119 -1.40 12.50 -5.96
C ASP A 119 -0.25 11.88 -6.76
N MET A 120 -0.03 12.37 -7.97
CA MET A 120 0.91 11.77 -8.91
C MET A 120 2.38 12.02 -8.57
N VAL A 121 2.69 13.01 -7.72
CA VAL A 121 4.07 13.39 -7.40
C VAL A 121 4.54 12.72 -6.11
N VAL A 122 3.74 12.81 -5.04
CA VAL A 122 4.18 12.33 -3.71
C VAL A 122 3.46 11.07 -3.23
N GLY A 123 2.30 10.71 -3.81
CA GLY A 123 1.52 9.54 -3.39
C GLY A 123 1.74 8.31 -4.28
N CYS A 124 1.40 8.45 -5.56
CA CYS A 124 1.33 7.38 -6.55
C CYS A 124 2.58 6.49 -6.61
N PRO A 125 3.82 7.01 -6.60
CA PRO A 125 5.01 6.15 -6.61
C PRO A 125 5.09 5.20 -5.41
N PHE A 126 4.72 5.67 -4.21
CA PHE A 126 4.72 4.86 -2.99
C PHE A 126 3.55 3.87 -2.95
N ASP A 127 2.37 4.32 -3.40
CA ASP A 127 1.19 3.46 -3.49
C ASP A 127 1.44 2.27 -4.44
N VAL A 128 1.91 2.54 -5.66
CA VAL A 128 2.21 1.51 -6.65
C VAL A 128 3.25 0.52 -6.13
N ALA A 129 4.35 1.01 -5.55
CA ALA A 129 5.39 0.15 -4.99
C ALA A 129 4.88 -0.69 -3.80
N GLY A 130 4.08 -0.09 -2.92
CA GLY A 130 3.49 -0.76 -1.77
C GLY A 130 2.50 -1.86 -2.16
N PHE A 131 1.57 -1.58 -3.07
CA PHE A 131 0.62 -2.59 -3.54
C PHE A 131 1.28 -3.70 -4.39
N ALA A 132 2.34 -3.38 -5.13
CA ALA A 132 3.16 -4.40 -5.79
C ALA A 132 3.88 -5.32 -4.77
N LEU A 133 4.38 -4.76 -3.66
CA LEU A 133 4.94 -5.55 -2.56
C LEU A 133 3.86 -6.45 -1.92
N LEU A 134 2.66 -5.92 -1.67
CA LEU A 134 1.53 -6.71 -1.16
C LEU A 134 1.15 -7.86 -2.09
N GLN A 135 1.07 -7.62 -3.40
CA GLN A 135 0.85 -8.66 -4.40
C GLN A 135 1.89 -9.77 -4.29
N ARG A 136 3.18 -9.40 -4.19
CA ARG A 136 4.30 -10.36 -4.07
C ARG A 136 4.19 -11.19 -2.80
N MET A 137 3.88 -10.57 -1.66
CA MET A 137 3.67 -11.29 -0.39
C MET A 137 2.50 -12.29 -0.48
N LEU A 138 1.37 -11.89 -1.07
CA LEU A 138 0.22 -12.79 -1.28
C LEU A 138 0.55 -13.93 -2.24
N ALA A 139 1.26 -13.65 -3.33
CA ALA A 139 1.65 -14.66 -4.31
C ALA A 139 2.56 -15.72 -3.67
N ALA A 140 3.58 -15.28 -2.92
CA ALA A 140 4.47 -16.15 -2.17
C ALA A 140 3.71 -16.99 -1.13
N ARG A 141 2.81 -16.36 -0.37
CA ARG A 141 1.99 -17.05 0.64
C ARG A 141 1.08 -18.13 0.05
N LEU A 142 0.55 -17.90 -1.15
CA LEU A 142 -0.34 -18.83 -1.87
C LEU A 142 0.42 -19.85 -2.74
N GLY A 143 1.76 -19.75 -2.79
CA GLY A 143 2.62 -20.64 -3.58
C GLY A 143 2.41 -20.51 -5.10
N VAL A 144 2.17 -19.29 -5.59
CA VAL A 144 1.93 -19.00 -7.03
C VAL A 144 2.87 -17.93 -7.54
N GLY A 145 3.00 -17.83 -8.87
CA GLY A 145 3.76 -16.76 -9.50
C GLY A 145 3.09 -15.39 -9.35
N VAL A 146 3.86 -14.33 -9.60
CA VAL A 146 3.33 -12.96 -9.65
C VAL A 146 2.73 -12.72 -11.05
N GLY A 147 1.46 -12.32 -11.08
CA GLY A 147 0.73 -11.96 -12.29
C GLY A 147 0.73 -10.45 -12.54
N VAL A 148 -0.29 -9.97 -13.25
CA VAL A 148 -0.42 -8.55 -13.59
C VAL A 148 -0.90 -7.76 -12.38
N TYR A 149 -0.20 -6.66 -12.10
CA TYR A 149 -0.71 -5.59 -11.25
C TYR A 149 -1.41 -4.54 -12.11
N SER A 150 -2.65 -4.18 -11.77
CA SER A 150 -3.41 -3.13 -12.45
C SER A 150 -3.87 -2.08 -11.45
N HIS A 151 -3.53 -0.82 -11.71
CA HIS A 151 -3.82 0.30 -10.82
C HIS A 151 -4.75 1.30 -11.53
N SER A 152 -6.00 1.41 -11.09
CA SER A 152 -6.97 2.35 -11.66
C SER A 152 -7.22 3.53 -10.73
N ILE A 153 -7.12 4.74 -11.29
CA ILE A 153 -7.24 6.00 -10.56
C ILE A 153 -8.40 6.80 -11.17
N SER A 154 -9.35 7.22 -10.33
CA SER A 154 -10.48 8.04 -10.77
C SER A 154 -10.12 9.52 -10.90
N ASN A 155 -9.30 10.03 -9.97
CA ASN A 155 -8.77 11.39 -10.00
C ASN A 155 -7.24 11.34 -9.82
N ALA A 156 -6.52 11.42 -10.93
CA ALA A 156 -5.07 11.57 -10.96
C ALA A 156 -4.75 13.07 -11.03
N HIS A 157 -4.05 13.61 -10.04
CA HIS A 157 -3.80 15.05 -9.92
C HIS A 157 -2.36 15.37 -9.51
N ILE A 158 -1.96 16.60 -9.81
CA ILE A 158 -0.72 17.23 -9.37
C ILE A 158 -1.14 18.53 -8.70
N TYR A 159 -0.67 18.79 -7.49
CA TYR A 159 -0.91 20.09 -6.84
C TYR A 159 -0.03 21.18 -7.49
N ASP A 160 -0.52 22.42 -7.52
CA ASP A 160 0.22 23.55 -8.09
C ASP A 160 1.61 23.70 -7.44
N VAL A 161 1.70 23.49 -6.12
CA VAL A 161 2.96 23.54 -5.35
C VAL A 161 3.94 22.42 -5.71
N HIS A 162 3.52 21.41 -6.47
CA HIS A 162 4.35 20.30 -6.94
C HIS A 162 4.62 20.35 -8.45
N TYR A 163 4.15 21.39 -9.15
CA TYR A 163 4.25 21.45 -10.61
C TYR A 163 5.70 21.47 -11.09
N ASP A 164 6.56 22.28 -10.47
CA ASP A 164 8.00 22.33 -10.80
C ASP A 164 8.70 20.99 -10.55
N ALA A 165 8.31 20.28 -9.49
CA ALA A 165 8.83 18.95 -9.20
C ALA A 165 8.39 17.92 -10.25
N ALA A 166 7.15 18.01 -10.72
CA ALA A 166 6.66 17.15 -11.80
C ALA A 166 7.45 17.40 -13.09
N LEU A 167 7.71 18.66 -13.44
CA LEU A 167 8.54 19.02 -14.59
C LEU A 167 9.98 18.49 -14.46
N GLU A 168 10.56 18.59 -13.26
CA GLU A 168 11.87 18.02 -12.99
C GLU A 168 11.87 16.49 -13.19
N ILE A 169 10.89 15.78 -12.62
CA ILE A 169 10.75 14.32 -12.75
C ILE A 169 10.73 13.89 -14.22
N ILE A 170 9.90 14.51 -15.06
CA ILE A 170 9.79 14.14 -16.48
C ILE A 170 11.02 14.55 -17.31
N SER A 171 11.79 15.54 -16.85
CA SER A 171 13.02 15.96 -17.53
C SER A 171 14.21 15.04 -17.24
N ARG A 172 14.16 14.26 -16.15
CA ARG A 172 15.23 13.34 -15.76
C ARG A 172 15.24 12.14 -16.72
N SER A 173 16.39 11.86 -17.31
CA SER A 173 16.64 10.60 -18.02
C SER A 173 16.97 9.51 -16.99
N GLY A 174 16.16 8.45 -16.93
CA GLY A 174 16.40 7.30 -16.05
C GLY A 174 16.85 6.06 -16.82
N GLN A 175 17.69 5.23 -16.21
CA GLN A 175 17.83 3.83 -16.61
C GLN A 175 16.67 3.03 -16.01
N GLU A 176 15.91 2.36 -16.87
CA GLU A 176 14.86 1.41 -16.49
C GLU A 176 15.48 0.04 -16.25
N ASN A 177 16.24 -0.12 -15.16
CA ASN A 177 16.65 -1.45 -14.74
C ASN A 177 15.46 -2.13 -14.07
N GLU A 178 15.11 -3.32 -14.54
CA GLU A 178 14.12 -4.16 -13.86
C GLU A 178 14.63 -4.52 -12.47
N ILE A 179 13.77 -4.36 -11.45
CA ILE A 179 14.09 -4.71 -10.06
C ILE A 179 13.41 -6.03 -9.74
N GLU A 180 14.22 -7.03 -9.39
CA GLU A 180 13.71 -8.33 -8.97
C GLU A 180 13.49 -8.35 -7.46
N LEU A 181 12.25 -8.65 -7.04
CA LEU A 181 11.90 -8.83 -5.63
C LEU A 181 11.09 -10.12 -5.46
N ASN A 182 11.74 -11.17 -4.98
CA ASN A 182 11.11 -12.45 -4.72
C ASN A 182 10.74 -12.55 -3.24
N ALA A 183 9.47 -12.29 -2.92
CA ALA A 183 8.96 -12.44 -1.57
C ALA A 183 9.04 -13.90 -1.11
N GLN A 184 9.41 -14.11 0.15
CA GLN A 184 9.46 -15.46 0.74
C GLN A 184 8.09 -15.86 1.30
N PRO A 185 7.79 -17.17 1.38
CA PRO A 185 6.48 -17.63 1.85
C PRO A 185 6.07 -17.13 3.25
N ASP A 186 7.04 -16.90 4.12
CA ASP A 186 6.86 -16.46 5.52
C ASP A 186 6.72 -14.94 5.67
N TRP A 187 6.95 -14.15 4.61
CA TRP A 187 6.84 -12.68 4.67
C TRP A 187 5.44 -12.22 5.07
N PHE A 188 4.40 -12.95 4.65
CA PHE A 188 3.02 -12.63 5.02
C PHE A 188 2.82 -12.72 6.53
N GLU A 189 3.19 -13.85 7.15
CA GLU A 189 3.07 -14.08 8.60
C GLU A 189 3.98 -13.16 9.40
N ARG A 190 5.19 -12.88 8.91
CA ARG A 190 6.12 -11.94 9.55
C ARG A 190 5.58 -10.51 9.51
N ALA A 191 4.99 -10.10 8.39
CA ALA A 191 4.33 -8.81 8.26
C ALA A 191 3.12 -8.69 9.20
N GLU A 192 2.29 -9.74 9.32
CA GLU A 192 1.18 -9.78 10.29
C GLU A 192 1.65 -9.59 11.74
N LYS A 193 2.82 -10.13 12.07
CA LYS A 193 3.42 -10.03 13.42
C LYS A 193 4.15 -8.71 13.66
N GLY A 194 4.24 -7.82 12.66
CA GLY A 194 5.01 -6.59 12.77
C GLY A 194 6.51 -6.85 12.96
N ASP A 195 7.05 -7.83 12.24
CA ASP A 195 8.49 -8.12 12.29
C ASP A 195 9.29 -6.96 11.67
N VAL A 196 10.00 -6.23 12.52
CA VAL A 196 10.84 -5.09 12.11
C VAL A 196 12.01 -5.52 11.21
N THR A 197 12.49 -6.76 11.34
CA THR A 197 13.61 -7.26 10.53
C THR A 197 13.19 -7.50 9.08
N LEU A 198 11.91 -7.81 8.84
CA LEU A 198 11.37 -7.96 7.49
C LEU A 198 11.48 -6.66 6.67
N VAL A 199 11.26 -5.51 7.32
CA VAL A 199 11.42 -4.20 6.66
C VAL A 199 12.85 -4.02 6.17
N ASP A 200 13.83 -4.34 7.02
CA ASP A 200 15.25 -4.22 6.67
C ASP A 200 15.66 -5.18 5.56
N GLU A 201 15.19 -6.43 5.58
CA GLU A 201 15.43 -7.40 4.52
C GLU A 201 14.90 -6.92 3.16
N ILE A 202 13.65 -6.45 3.11
CA ILE A 202 13.04 -5.91 1.89
C ILE A 202 13.86 -4.72 1.36
N VAL A 203 14.21 -3.79 2.25
CA VAL A 203 14.98 -2.59 1.90
C VAL A 203 16.36 -2.96 1.36
N GLN A 204 17.05 -3.92 1.99
CA GLN A 204 18.37 -4.35 1.54
C GLN A 204 18.33 -4.93 0.12
N ILE A 205 17.32 -5.75 -0.20
CA ILE A 205 17.15 -6.33 -1.55
C ILE A 205 16.92 -5.24 -2.60
N LEU A 206 16.09 -4.24 -2.25
CA LEU A 206 15.75 -3.15 -3.16
C LEU A 206 16.92 -2.18 -3.36
N ASP A 207 17.58 -1.76 -2.28
CA ASP A 207 18.70 -0.81 -2.34
C ASP A 207 19.92 -1.40 -3.07
N ALA A 208 20.06 -2.74 -3.13
CA ALA A 208 21.10 -3.39 -3.91
C ALA A 208 20.92 -3.27 -5.44
N GLN A 209 19.71 -2.95 -5.90
CA GLN A 209 19.33 -2.90 -7.33
C GLN A 209 18.87 -1.49 -7.75
N TYR A 210 18.42 -0.67 -6.81
CA TYR A 210 17.80 0.62 -7.07
C TYR A 210 18.80 1.77 -6.97
N THR A 211 19.13 2.37 -8.13
CA THR A 211 20.01 3.55 -8.21
C THR A 211 19.20 4.78 -8.68
N PRO A 212 18.48 5.47 -7.79
CA PRO A 212 17.66 6.61 -8.17
C PRO A 212 18.50 7.87 -8.44
N ALA A 213 17.93 8.79 -9.22
CA ALA A 213 18.39 10.17 -9.27
C ALA A 213 18.28 10.86 -7.89
N PRO A 214 18.99 11.99 -7.66
CA PRO A 214 18.93 12.71 -6.39
C PRO A 214 17.49 13.03 -5.95
N PRO A 215 17.18 12.98 -4.64
CA PRO A 215 15.81 13.24 -4.17
C PRO A 215 15.39 14.70 -4.42
N ILE A 216 14.18 14.90 -4.93
CA ILE A 216 13.51 16.21 -4.92
C ILE A 216 12.98 16.43 -3.50
N LYS A 217 13.41 17.52 -2.86
CA LYS A 217 13.13 17.80 -1.44
C LYS A 217 12.14 18.94 -1.29
N GLY A 218 11.55 19.06 -0.10
CA GLY A 218 10.71 20.20 0.26
C GLY A 218 9.30 20.16 -0.34
N LEU A 219 8.84 19.00 -0.79
CA LEU A 219 7.47 18.83 -1.28
C LEU A 219 6.53 18.64 -0.08
N PRO A 220 5.63 19.60 0.20
CA PRO A 220 4.69 19.47 1.31
C PRO A 220 3.61 18.43 0.99
N VAL A 221 3.16 17.69 1.99
CA VAL A 221 1.92 16.90 1.88
C VAL A 221 0.74 17.87 1.96
N VAL A 222 -0.16 17.83 0.99
CA VAL A 222 -1.37 18.66 0.96
C VAL A 222 -2.52 17.87 1.59
N LEU A 223 -3.10 18.40 2.67
CA LEU A 223 -4.11 17.75 3.52
C LEU A 223 -5.52 18.32 3.32
#